data_AF-A0AA39KPE1-F1
#
_entry.id   AF-A0AA39KPE1-F1
#
_cell.length_a   1.000
_cell.length_b   1.000
_cell.length_c   1.000
_cell.angle_alpha   90.00
_cell.angle_beta   90.00
_cell.angle_gamma   90.00
#
_symmetry.space_group_name_H-M   'P 1'
#
loop_
_entity.id
_entity.type
_entity.pdbx_description
1 polymer ?
#
loop_
_entity_poly.entity_id
_entity_poly.type
_entity_poly.pdbx_seq_one_letter_code
_entity_poly.pdbx_strand_id
1 'polypeptide(L)'
;MPLENLEDDGLEKNPNLELAQTKFLLSLPEHKNDETLKAKLLDAIRADNMAPFYEEVCRDLDWPVDEALLEKMKICNREQLKALDDAIEDAEKNLGEMEVREANLKKSEHLCRIGDKEGSISSFRKTYEKTVSLGHRLDIVFHNIRIGLFYLDHDHITRNIDKAKSLIEEGGDWDRRNRLKVYQGTYCIAVRDFKEAANFFLDTISTFTSYELMDYNTFVRYTVYMSMISLPRNELRDKIIKGSEILEVLHNNADCKEYLFSLYNCHYADFFKNLAHVEGLLRRDYLIFPHYRYYVREMRILAYTQLLESYRSLTLQYMAEAFGVTIEYVDQELSRYIAAGRLHCKVDRVGGVVETNRPDSKNWQYQAMVKQGDLLLNRVQKLSRVINI
;
A
#
# COMPACT_ATOMS: atom_id res chain seq x y z
N MET A 1 -19.07 -19.07 -13.79
CA MET A 1 -19.70 -17.75 -13.52
C MET A 1 -18.70 -16.69 -13.93
N PRO A 2 -19.10 -15.65 -14.67
CA PRO A 2 -18.15 -14.63 -15.13
C PRO A 2 -17.53 -13.90 -13.92
N LEU A 3 -16.25 -13.54 -14.04
CA LEU A 3 -15.47 -12.79 -13.03
C LEU A 3 -16.15 -11.46 -12.61
N GLU A 4 -17.04 -10.94 -13.45
CA GLU A 4 -17.77 -9.67 -13.26
C GLU A 4 -18.79 -9.72 -12.10
N ASN A 5 -19.25 -10.90 -11.67
CA ASN A 5 -20.23 -11.01 -10.56
C ASN A 5 -19.61 -10.85 -9.16
N LEU A 6 -18.29 -10.78 -9.02
CA LEU A 6 -17.62 -10.61 -7.72
C LEU A 6 -17.48 -9.15 -7.29
N GLU A 7 -17.56 -8.20 -8.23
CA GLU A 7 -17.44 -6.76 -7.91
C GLU A 7 -18.66 -6.24 -7.13
N ASP A 8 -19.83 -6.86 -7.31
CA ASP A 8 -21.09 -6.51 -6.64
C ASP A 8 -21.18 -7.00 -5.17
N ASP A 9 -20.29 -7.90 -4.73
CA ASP A 9 -20.26 -8.44 -3.36
C ASP A 9 -19.38 -7.59 -2.39
N GLY A 10 -18.75 -6.52 -2.88
CA GLY A 10 -17.99 -5.57 -2.05
C GLY A 10 -18.89 -4.61 -1.26
N LEU A 11 -18.47 -4.14 -0.07
CA LEU A 11 -19.19 -3.02 0.57
C LEU A 11 -19.08 -1.78 -0.33
N GLU A 12 -19.93 -0.80 -0.07
CA GLU A 12 -19.88 0.46 -0.82
C GLU A 12 -18.47 1.09 -0.76
N LYS A 13 -18.01 1.62 -1.91
CA LYS A 13 -16.72 2.31 -2.09
C LYS A 13 -16.70 3.68 -1.41
N ASN A 14 -16.97 3.72 -0.10
CA ASN A 14 -17.00 4.91 0.72
C ASN A 14 -15.95 4.78 1.84
N PRO A 15 -14.84 5.55 1.82
CA PRO A 15 -14.38 6.54 0.84
C PRO A 15 -13.64 5.95 -0.37
N ASN A 16 -13.79 6.59 -1.53
CA ASN A 16 -13.19 6.12 -2.78
C ASN A 16 -11.68 6.46 -2.86
N LEU A 17 -10.83 5.45 -2.69
CA LEU A 17 -9.37 5.58 -2.74
C LEU A 17 -8.84 5.99 -4.11
N GLU A 18 -9.60 5.76 -5.19
CA GLU A 18 -9.25 6.21 -6.54
C GLU A 18 -9.21 7.75 -6.61
N LEU A 19 -10.02 8.44 -5.80
CA LEU A 19 -10.02 9.91 -5.71
C LEU A 19 -8.76 10.43 -5.02
N ALA A 20 -8.27 9.73 -3.99
CA ALA A 20 -6.98 10.05 -3.39
C ALA A 20 -5.83 9.82 -4.38
N GLN A 21 -5.87 8.73 -5.15
CA GLN A 21 -4.86 8.45 -6.17
C GLN A 21 -4.87 9.49 -7.28
N THR A 22 -6.03 9.90 -7.80
CA THR A 22 -6.12 10.94 -8.83
C THR A 22 -5.70 12.32 -8.31
N LYS A 23 -6.08 12.69 -7.09
CA LYS A 23 -5.57 13.90 -6.40
C LYS A 23 -4.04 13.88 -6.30
N PHE A 24 -3.48 12.75 -5.89
CA PHE A 24 -2.04 12.57 -5.79
C PHE A 24 -1.34 12.68 -7.15
N LEU A 25 -1.88 12.05 -8.19
CA LEU A 25 -1.33 12.14 -9.55
C LEU A 25 -1.26 13.60 -10.03
N LEU A 26 -2.31 14.39 -9.79
CA LEU A 26 -2.35 15.80 -10.18
C LEU A 26 -1.38 16.69 -9.38
N SER A 27 -0.96 16.26 -8.19
CA SER A 27 0.07 16.96 -7.40
C SER A 27 1.48 16.77 -7.97
N LEU A 28 1.71 15.70 -8.75
CA LEU A 28 3.00 15.44 -9.37
C LEU A 28 3.27 16.44 -10.51
N PRO A 29 4.48 17.00 -10.61
CA PRO A 29 4.81 18.00 -11.63
C PRO A 29 4.69 17.47 -13.06
N GLU A 30 4.76 16.15 -13.26
CA GLU A 30 4.67 15.49 -14.56
C GLU A 30 3.24 15.38 -15.09
N HIS A 31 2.25 15.37 -14.20
CA HIS A 31 0.83 15.15 -14.52
C HIS A 31 -0.06 16.35 -14.14
N LYS A 32 0.55 17.45 -13.67
CA LYS A 32 -0.13 18.66 -13.17
C LYS A 32 -1.10 19.30 -14.19
N ASN A 33 -0.88 19.08 -15.48
CA ASN A 33 -1.66 19.67 -16.58
C ASN A 33 -2.56 18.67 -17.32
N ASP A 34 -2.73 17.44 -16.83
CA ASP A 34 -3.56 16.44 -17.50
C ASP A 34 -5.05 16.77 -17.36
N GLU A 35 -5.64 17.36 -18.40
CA GLU A 35 -7.04 17.78 -18.45
C GLU A 35 -8.02 16.62 -18.24
N THR A 36 -7.64 15.40 -18.65
CA THR A 36 -8.47 14.20 -18.50
C THR A 36 -8.58 13.74 -17.05
N LEU A 37 -7.49 13.81 -16.28
CA LEU A 37 -7.48 13.48 -14.85
C LEU A 37 -8.23 14.54 -14.05
N LYS A 38 -8.08 15.81 -14.43
CA LYS A 38 -8.85 16.91 -13.87
C LYS A 38 -10.35 16.77 -14.12
N ALA A 39 -10.76 16.41 -15.34
CA ALA A 39 -12.16 16.16 -15.68
C ALA A 39 -12.74 15.00 -14.86
N LYS A 40 -12.03 13.86 -14.78
CA LYS A 40 -12.45 12.71 -13.97
C LYS A 40 -12.65 13.06 -12.49
N LEU A 41 -11.73 13.82 -11.91
CA LEU A 41 -11.82 14.24 -10.51
C LEU A 41 -12.97 15.25 -10.30
N LEU A 42 -13.18 16.19 -11.22
CA LEU A 42 -14.29 17.14 -11.15
C LEU A 42 -15.66 16.46 -11.36
N ASP A 43 -15.75 15.48 -12.25
CA ASP A 43 -16.98 14.72 -12.49
C ASP A 43 -17.36 13.87 -11.28
N ALA A 44 -16.37 13.23 -10.62
CA ALA A 44 -16.60 12.53 -9.36
C ALA A 44 -17.04 13.47 -8.23
N ILE A 45 -16.39 14.64 -8.10
CA ILE A 45 -16.76 15.65 -7.11
C ILE A 45 -18.18 16.18 -7.34
N ARG A 46 -18.60 16.31 -8.62
CA ARG A 46 -19.96 16.72 -9.00
C ARG A 46 -20.99 15.63 -8.77
N ALA A 47 -20.65 14.36 -9.00
CA ALA A 47 -21.55 13.24 -8.77
C ALA A 47 -21.84 13.04 -7.28
N ASP A 48 -20.82 13.25 -6.43
CA ASP A 48 -20.90 12.96 -4.99
C ASP A 48 -21.07 14.22 -4.12
N ASN A 49 -21.14 15.41 -4.72
CA ASN A 49 -21.26 16.71 -4.03
C ASN A 49 -20.24 16.89 -2.89
N MET A 50 -18.98 16.52 -3.14
CA MET A 50 -17.91 16.48 -2.12
C MET A 50 -17.34 17.88 -1.79
N ALA A 51 -18.15 18.76 -1.20
CA ALA A 51 -17.74 20.15 -0.95
C ALA A 51 -16.49 20.32 -0.05
N PRO A 52 -16.36 19.62 1.09
CA PRO A 52 -15.13 19.66 1.91
C PRO A 52 -13.90 19.17 1.14
N PHE A 53 -14.02 18.05 0.43
CA PHE A 53 -12.92 17.49 -0.36
C PHE A 53 -12.52 18.43 -1.51
N TYR A 54 -13.46 19.11 -2.15
CA TYR A 54 -13.18 20.11 -3.19
C TYR A 54 -12.40 21.32 -2.65
N GLU A 55 -12.71 21.80 -1.45
CA GLU A 55 -11.94 22.87 -0.80
C GLU A 55 -10.51 22.43 -0.52
N GLU A 56 -10.31 21.21 -0.01
CA GLU A 56 -8.96 20.65 0.22
C GLU A 56 -8.19 20.45 -1.09
N VAL A 57 -8.83 19.92 -2.13
CA VAL A 57 -8.22 19.73 -3.44
C VAL A 57 -7.81 21.07 -4.06
N CYS A 58 -8.67 22.10 -3.96
CA CYS A 58 -8.34 23.42 -4.49
C CYS A 58 -7.17 24.07 -3.75
N ARG A 59 -7.06 23.85 -2.43
CA ARG A 59 -5.90 24.29 -1.63
C ARG A 59 -4.63 23.55 -2.00
N ASP A 60 -4.69 22.22 -2.15
CA ASP A 60 -3.51 21.40 -2.39
C ASP A 60 -2.99 21.50 -3.83
N LEU A 61 -3.88 21.76 -4.80
CA LEU A 61 -3.53 21.85 -6.23
C LEU A 61 -3.41 23.31 -6.74
N ASP A 62 -3.58 24.31 -5.87
CA ASP A 62 -3.64 25.74 -6.21
C ASP A 62 -4.66 26.04 -7.34
N TRP A 63 -5.83 25.41 -7.31
CA TRP A 63 -6.87 25.62 -8.32
C TRP A 63 -7.82 26.77 -7.96
N PRO A 64 -8.32 27.54 -8.95
CA PRO A 64 -9.35 28.53 -8.70
C PRO A 64 -10.62 27.85 -8.20
N VAL A 65 -11.17 28.37 -7.11
CA VAL A 65 -12.39 27.85 -6.49
C VAL A 65 -13.60 28.37 -7.25
N ASP A 66 -14.41 27.48 -7.81
CA ASP A 66 -15.70 27.85 -8.41
C ASP A 66 -16.74 28.06 -7.30
N GLU A 67 -16.86 29.30 -6.81
CA GLU A 67 -17.76 29.67 -5.70
C GLU A 67 -19.22 29.26 -5.95
N ALA A 68 -19.72 29.42 -7.19
CA ALA A 68 -21.08 29.08 -7.57
C ALA A 68 -21.36 27.56 -7.56
N LEU A 69 -20.34 26.73 -7.82
CA LEU A 69 -20.46 25.27 -7.74
C LEU A 69 -20.42 24.83 -6.28
N LEU A 70 -19.53 25.42 -5.50
CA LEU A 70 -19.33 25.14 -4.08
C LEU A 70 -20.59 25.49 -3.26
N GLU A 71 -21.22 26.64 -3.52
CA GLU A 71 -22.47 27.01 -2.86
C GLU A 71 -23.62 26.04 -3.17
N LYS A 72 -23.75 25.61 -4.43
CA LYS A 72 -24.75 24.59 -4.81
C LYS A 72 -24.52 23.27 -4.08
N MET A 73 -23.28 22.81 -4.01
CA MET A 73 -22.91 21.59 -3.26
C MET A 73 -23.19 21.75 -1.76
N LYS A 74 -22.86 22.89 -1.16
CA LYS A 74 -23.15 23.19 0.25
C LYS A 74 -24.65 23.24 0.56
N ILE A 75 -25.48 23.69 -0.38
CA ILE A 75 -26.94 23.69 -0.21
C ILE A 75 -27.46 22.24 -0.25
N CYS A 76 -27.09 21.46 -1.27
CA CYS A 76 -27.50 20.07 -1.40
C CYS A 76 -27.05 19.22 -0.19
N ASN A 77 -25.81 19.41 0.28
CA ASN A 77 -25.30 18.69 1.46
C ASN A 77 -26.05 19.07 2.72
N ARG A 78 -26.43 20.34 2.91
CA ARG A 78 -27.22 20.77 4.07
C ARG A 78 -28.63 20.19 4.05
N GLU A 79 -29.25 20.09 2.87
CA GLU A 79 -30.58 19.46 2.73
C GLU A 79 -30.52 17.96 3.04
N GLN A 80 -29.52 17.26 2.51
CA GLN A 80 -29.33 15.83 2.77
C GLN A 80 -28.98 15.56 4.24
N LEU A 81 -28.12 16.37 4.86
CA LEU A 81 -27.79 16.24 6.29
C LEU A 81 -29.02 16.49 7.17
N LYS A 82 -29.86 17.47 6.84
CA LYS A 82 -31.13 17.70 7.55
C LYS A 82 -32.07 16.51 7.43
N ALA A 83 -32.27 15.98 6.22
CA ALA A 83 -33.12 14.81 6.02
C ALA A 83 -32.61 13.58 6.80
N LEU A 84 -31.29 13.40 6.89
CA LEU A 84 -30.67 12.33 7.68
C LEU A 84 -30.80 12.58 9.19
N ASP A 85 -30.71 13.83 9.64
CA ASP A 85 -30.93 14.20 11.04
C ASP A 85 -32.38 14.01 11.47
N ASP A 86 -33.33 14.43 10.64
CA ASP A 86 -34.77 14.21 10.84
C ASP A 86 -35.08 12.70 10.90
N ALA A 87 -34.46 11.91 10.01
CA ALA A 87 -34.59 10.44 10.03
C ALA A 87 -34.00 9.80 11.30
N ILE A 88 -32.90 10.35 11.84
CA ILE A 88 -32.33 9.89 13.12
C ILE A 88 -33.29 10.24 14.27
N GLU A 89 -33.84 11.45 14.30
CA GLU A 89 -34.80 11.85 15.32
C GLU A 89 -36.08 11.01 15.29
N ASP A 90 -36.60 10.72 14.09
CA ASP A 90 -37.77 9.87 13.92
C ASP A 90 -37.47 8.43 14.35
N ALA A 91 -36.27 7.92 14.03
CA ALA A 91 -35.85 6.60 14.47
C ALA A 91 -35.68 6.54 16.00
N GLU A 92 -35.15 7.58 16.64
CA GLU A 92 -34.99 7.64 18.09
C GLU A 92 -36.33 7.77 18.84
N LYS A 93 -37.33 8.42 18.24
CA LYS A 93 -38.65 8.60 18.84
C LYS A 93 -39.59 7.41 18.61
N ASN A 94 -39.52 6.76 17.44
CA ASN A 94 -40.54 5.80 17.00
C ASN A 94 -40.03 4.36 16.83
N LEU A 95 -38.72 4.15 16.68
CA LEU A 95 -38.15 2.88 16.20
C LEU A 95 -37.18 2.25 17.21
N GLY A 96 -36.70 1.04 16.91
CA GLY A 96 -35.77 0.30 17.75
C GLY A 96 -34.29 0.70 17.56
N GLU A 97 -33.43 0.25 18.48
CA GLU A 97 -31.98 0.54 18.46
C GLU A 97 -31.28 0.17 17.14
N MET A 98 -31.75 -0.87 16.44
CA MET A 98 -31.21 -1.30 15.14
C MET A 98 -31.46 -0.27 14.03
N GLU A 99 -32.62 0.38 14.02
CA GLU A 99 -32.98 1.35 12.99
C GLU A 99 -32.32 2.71 13.28
N VAL A 100 -32.22 3.09 14.55
CA VAL A 100 -31.40 4.23 14.99
C VAL A 100 -29.95 4.05 14.54
N ARG A 101 -29.41 2.83 14.64
CA ARG A 101 -28.05 2.52 14.18
C ARG A 101 -27.91 2.68 12.67
N GLU A 102 -28.84 2.14 11.89
CA GLU A 102 -28.79 2.21 10.42
C GLU A 102 -28.89 3.66 9.94
N ALA A 103 -29.76 4.48 10.54
CA ALA A 103 -29.85 5.90 10.25
C ALA A 103 -28.53 6.65 10.57
N ASN A 104 -27.91 6.34 11.71
CA ASN A 104 -26.61 6.92 12.08
C ASN A 104 -25.46 6.43 11.17
N LEU A 105 -25.55 5.20 10.66
CA LEU A 105 -24.57 4.62 9.72
C LEU A 105 -24.68 5.30 8.36
N LYS A 106 -25.89 5.47 7.82
CA LYS A 106 -26.13 6.22 6.57
C LYS A 106 -25.62 7.67 6.66
N LYS A 107 -25.83 8.32 7.80
CA LYS A 107 -25.25 9.65 8.06
C LYS A 107 -23.71 9.61 8.05
N SER A 108 -23.11 8.59 8.65
CA SER A 108 -21.65 8.47 8.70
C SER A 108 -21.04 8.18 7.33
N GLU A 109 -21.69 7.33 6.53
CA GLU A 109 -21.31 7.05 5.14
C GLU A 109 -21.45 8.30 4.26
N HIS A 110 -22.53 9.06 4.42
CA HIS A 110 -22.72 10.34 3.73
C HIS A 110 -21.64 11.36 4.09
N LEU A 111 -21.33 11.52 5.38
CA LEU A 111 -20.23 12.37 5.84
C LEU A 111 -18.87 11.91 5.27
N CYS A 112 -18.68 10.60 5.16
CA CYS A 112 -17.47 10.04 4.55
C CYS A 112 -17.41 10.31 3.04
N ARG A 113 -18.55 10.26 2.36
CA ARG A 113 -18.67 10.55 0.93
C ARG A 113 -18.44 12.02 0.61
N ILE A 114 -18.82 12.95 1.48
CA ILE A 114 -18.48 14.37 1.28
C ILE A 114 -17.01 14.68 1.58
N GLY A 115 -16.30 13.79 2.28
CA GLY A 115 -14.90 13.94 2.66
C GLY A 115 -14.66 14.75 3.94
N ASP A 116 -15.64 14.92 4.82
CA ASP A 116 -15.42 15.61 6.11
C ASP A 116 -14.75 14.68 7.13
N LYS A 117 -13.42 14.76 7.24
CA LYS A 117 -12.61 13.88 8.09
C LYS A 117 -13.06 13.90 9.56
N GLU A 118 -13.23 15.07 10.16
CA GLU A 118 -13.53 15.20 11.59
C GLU A 118 -14.98 14.84 11.90
N GLY A 119 -15.91 15.31 11.05
CA GLY A 119 -17.33 14.99 11.13
C GLY A 119 -17.56 13.48 11.07
N SER A 120 -16.97 12.79 10.09
CA SER A 120 -17.06 11.34 9.92
C SER A 120 -16.51 10.58 11.12
N ILE A 121 -15.31 10.90 11.62
CA ILE A 121 -14.73 10.19 12.76
C ILE A 121 -15.63 10.33 14.00
N SER A 122 -16.23 11.50 14.21
CA SER A 122 -17.15 11.71 15.32
C SER A 122 -18.45 10.92 15.18
N SER A 123 -19.02 10.83 13.97
CA SER A 123 -20.25 10.08 13.71
C SER A 123 -20.02 8.58 13.79
N PHE A 124 -18.87 8.08 13.29
CA PHE A 124 -18.47 6.68 13.42
C PHE A 124 -18.21 6.24 14.86
N ARG A 125 -17.78 7.16 15.74
CA ARG A 125 -17.70 6.86 17.19
C ARG A 125 -19.09 6.71 17.80
N LYS A 126 -20.02 7.61 17.47
CA LYS A 126 -21.41 7.54 17.95
C LYS A 126 -22.13 6.29 17.47
N THR A 127 -21.93 5.89 16.21
CA THR A 127 -22.49 4.63 15.69
C THR A 127 -21.89 3.43 16.42
N TYR A 128 -20.56 3.41 16.63
CA TYR A 128 -19.88 2.33 17.32
C TYR A 128 -20.46 2.06 18.73
N GLU A 129 -20.69 3.11 19.52
CA GLU A 129 -21.29 2.98 20.86
C GLU A 129 -22.70 2.37 20.83
N LYS A 130 -23.51 2.73 19.83
CA LYS A 130 -24.87 2.20 19.64
C LYS A 130 -24.90 0.79 19.01
N THR A 131 -23.77 0.29 18.50
CA THR A 131 -23.72 -1.04 17.88
C THR A 131 -23.50 -2.15 18.90
N VAL A 132 -24.36 -3.18 18.85
CA VAL A 132 -24.27 -4.33 19.77
C VAL A 132 -23.58 -5.53 19.13
N SER A 133 -23.84 -5.79 17.84
CA SER A 133 -23.28 -6.93 17.10
C SER A 133 -21.80 -6.73 16.74
N LEU A 134 -20.98 -7.75 16.99
CA LEU A 134 -19.54 -7.72 16.72
C LEU A 134 -19.19 -7.57 15.23
N GLY A 135 -19.94 -8.21 14.33
CA GLY A 135 -19.74 -8.08 12.88
C GLY A 135 -19.87 -6.62 12.41
N HIS A 136 -20.93 -5.93 12.80
CA HIS A 136 -21.12 -4.53 12.43
C HIS A 136 -20.15 -3.57 13.13
N ARG A 137 -19.66 -3.91 14.33
CA ARG A 137 -18.55 -3.17 14.97
C ARG A 137 -17.29 -3.25 14.13
N LEU A 138 -16.96 -4.42 13.60
CA LEU A 138 -15.82 -4.60 12.70
C LEU A 138 -15.98 -3.79 11.42
N ASP A 139 -17.18 -3.81 10.82
CA ASP A 139 -17.44 -3.06 9.59
C ASP A 139 -17.21 -1.55 9.80
N ILE A 140 -17.64 -0.98 10.93
CA ILE A 140 -17.39 0.43 11.29
C ILE A 140 -15.89 0.70 11.49
N VAL A 141 -15.16 -0.22 12.11
CA VAL A 141 -13.70 -0.07 12.28
C VAL A 141 -12.99 -0.10 10.92
N PHE A 142 -13.44 -0.92 9.97
CA PHE A 142 -12.92 -0.91 8.59
C PHE A 142 -13.17 0.42 7.88
N HIS A 143 -14.33 1.06 8.06
CA HIS A 143 -14.57 2.41 7.53
C HIS A 143 -13.57 3.42 8.09
N ASN A 144 -13.29 3.39 9.39
CA ASN A 144 -12.29 4.28 10.00
C ASN A 144 -10.87 4.01 9.49
N ILE A 145 -10.51 2.74 9.23
CA ILE A 145 -9.23 2.40 8.61
C ILE A 145 -9.15 2.95 7.19
N ARG A 146 -10.22 2.84 6.40
CA ARG A 146 -10.28 3.40 5.03
C ARG A 146 -10.12 4.93 5.02
N ILE A 147 -10.79 5.64 5.92
CA ILE A 147 -10.59 7.10 6.10
C ILE A 147 -9.13 7.39 6.48
N GLY A 148 -8.56 6.59 7.38
CA GLY A 148 -7.14 6.70 7.75
C GLY A 148 -6.21 6.53 6.55
N LEU A 149 -6.44 5.51 5.71
CA LEU A 149 -5.66 5.24 4.50
C LEU A 149 -5.81 6.33 3.44
N PHE A 150 -7.01 6.89 3.28
CA PHE A 150 -7.28 8.00 2.36
C PHE A 150 -6.43 9.23 2.70
N TYR A 151 -6.37 9.61 3.98
CA TYR A 151 -5.59 10.75 4.46
C TYR A 151 -4.14 10.41 4.87
N LEU A 152 -3.72 9.13 4.76
CA LEU A 152 -2.43 8.61 5.24
C LEU A 152 -2.07 9.01 6.69
N ASP A 153 -3.05 8.94 7.59
CA ASP A 153 -2.85 9.22 9.02
C ASP A 153 -2.40 7.96 9.79
N HIS A 154 -1.07 7.80 9.95
CA HIS A 154 -0.45 6.62 10.55
C HIS A 154 -0.96 6.30 11.97
N ASP A 155 -1.15 7.32 12.81
CA ASP A 155 -1.60 7.13 14.20
C ASP A 155 -3.06 6.68 14.26
N HIS A 156 -3.90 7.20 13.36
CA HIS A 156 -5.29 6.78 13.27
C HIS A 156 -5.41 5.32 12.80
N ILE A 157 -4.66 4.95 11.76
CA ILE A 157 -4.68 3.60 11.18
C ILE A 157 -4.22 2.56 12.20
N THR A 158 -3.07 2.77 12.85
CA THR A 158 -2.51 1.83 13.84
C THR A 158 -3.48 1.54 14.98
N ARG A 159 -4.07 2.59 15.59
CA ARG A 159 -5.05 2.43 16.67
C ARG A 159 -6.27 1.62 16.25
N ASN A 160 -6.76 1.82 15.03
CA ASN A 160 -7.94 1.10 14.53
C ASN A 160 -7.60 -0.33 14.10
N ILE A 161 -6.40 -0.58 13.57
CA ILE A 161 -5.91 -1.93 13.28
C ILE A 161 -5.81 -2.75 14.56
N ASP A 162 -5.26 -2.20 15.64
CA ASP A 162 -5.13 -2.91 16.92
C ASP A 162 -6.50 -3.21 17.54
N LYS A 163 -7.44 -2.26 17.49
CA LYS A 163 -8.84 -2.50 17.88
C LYS A 163 -9.49 -3.62 17.06
N ALA A 164 -9.28 -3.62 15.75
CA ALA A 164 -9.84 -4.64 14.87
C ALA A 164 -9.23 -6.02 15.13
N LYS A 165 -7.94 -6.11 15.49
CA LYS A 165 -7.30 -7.38 15.92
C LYS A 165 -7.99 -7.94 17.17
N SER A 166 -8.19 -7.12 18.21
CA SER A 166 -8.88 -7.55 19.44
C SER A 166 -10.30 -8.04 19.16
N LEU A 167 -11.06 -7.32 18.35
CA LEU A 167 -12.43 -7.70 18.00
C LEU A 167 -12.50 -9.01 17.17
N ILE A 168 -11.49 -9.29 16.34
CA ILE A 168 -11.43 -10.54 15.59
C ILE A 168 -11.09 -11.72 16.49
N GLU A 169 -10.23 -11.53 17.49
CA GLU A 169 -9.92 -12.55 18.50
C GLU A 169 -11.15 -12.92 19.36
N GLU A 170 -12.02 -11.95 19.64
CA GLU A 170 -13.26 -12.15 20.40
C GLU A 170 -14.32 -12.98 19.64
N GLY A 171 -14.29 -12.98 18.30
CA GLY A 171 -15.23 -13.79 17.51
C GLY A 171 -15.51 -13.28 16.11
N GLY A 172 -14.48 -12.94 15.33
CA GLY A 172 -14.64 -12.46 13.96
C GLY A 172 -14.89 -13.57 12.93
N ASP A 173 -15.78 -13.29 11.98
CA ASP A 173 -15.98 -14.15 10.80
C ASP A 173 -14.70 -14.27 9.97
N TRP A 174 -14.55 -15.43 9.31
CA TRP A 174 -13.36 -15.73 8.52
C TRP A 174 -13.14 -14.72 7.37
N ASP A 175 -14.21 -14.27 6.69
CA ASP A 175 -14.12 -13.24 5.63
C ASP A 175 -13.59 -11.90 6.18
N ARG A 176 -14.12 -11.43 7.31
CA ARG A 176 -13.66 -10.19 7.97
C ARG A 176 -12.20 -10.27 8.42
N ARG A 177 -11.72 -11.46 8.79
CA ARG A 177 -10.30 -11.69 9.10
C ARG A 177 -9.42 -11.54 7.86
N ASN A 178 -9.86 -11.98 6.69
CA ASN A 178 -9.11 -11.78 5.45
C ASN A 178 -9.10 -10.33 5.03
N ARG A 179 -10.23 -9.62 5.11
CA ARG A 179 -10.28 -8.17 4.86
C ARG A 179 -9.30 -7.41 5.75
N LEU A 180 -9.26 -7.72 7.05
CA LEU A 180 -8.28 -7.14 7.98
C LEU A 180 -6.84 -7.36 7.50
N LYS A 181 -6.48 -8.57 7.07
CA LYS A 181 -5.14 -8.85 6.54
C LYS A 181 -4.82 -7.98 5.31
N VAL A 182 -5.78 -7.76 4.42
CA VAL A 182 -5.61 -6.84 3.27
C VAL A 182 -5.40 -5.39 3.75
N TYR A 183 -6.20 -4.91 4.71
CA TYR A 183 -6.02 -3.59 5.32
C TYR A 183 -4.66 -3.42 6.02
N GLN A 184 -4.20 -4.46 6.71
CA GLN A 184 -2.87 -4.48 7.33
C GLN A 184 -1.77 -4.48 6.27
N GLY A 185 -1.88 -5.34 5.26
CA GLY A 185 -0.92 -5.41 4.16
C GLY A 185 -0.79 -4.08 3.41
N THR A 186 -1.90 -3.42 3.12
CA THR A 186 -1.89 -2.09 2.47
C THR A 186 -1.24 -1.02 3.34
N TYR A 187 -1.49 -1.03 4.65
CA TYR A 187 -0.79 -0.14 5.58
C TYR A 187 0.71 -0.45 5.68
N CYS A 188 1.10 -1.73 5.71
CA CYS A 188 2.49 -2.16 5.74
C CYS A 188 3.26 -1.69 4.49
N ILE A 189 2.63 -1.64 3.31
CA ILE A 189 3.21 -1.00 2.12
C ILE A 189 3.56 0.47 2.41
N ALA A 190 2.64 1.23 3.00
CA ALA A 190 2.83 2.66 3.29
C ALA A 190 3.95 2.91 4.32
N VAL A 191 4.17 1.98 5.27
CA VAL A 191 5.21 2.09 6.31
C VAL A 191 6.55 1.44 5.90
N ARG A 192 6.64 0.86 4.69
CA ARG A 192 7.83 0.15 4.14
C ARG A 192 8.13 -1.21 4.80
N ASP A 193 7.14 -1.86 5.39
CA ASP A 193 7.28 -3.25 5.84
C ASP A 193 6.78 -4.23 4.77
N PHE A 194 7.63 -4.49 3.79
CA PHE A 194 7.29 -5.37 2.68
C PHE A 194 7.23 -6.85 3.08
N LYS A 195 7.87 -7.24 4.19
CA LYS A 195 7.92 -8.65 4.63
C LYS A 195 6.59 -9.08 5.20
N GLU A 196 6.06 -8.29 6.13
CA GLU A 196 4.73 -8.54 6.67
C GLU A 196 3.66 -8.38 5.60
N ALA A 197 3.77 -7.34 4.75
CA ALA A 197 2.83 -7.14 3.64
C ALA A 197 2.76 -8.35 2.69
N ALA A 198 3.91 -8.90 2.28
CA ALA A 198 3.94 -10.07 1.40
C ALA A 198 3.25 -11.29 2.02
N ASN A 199 3.47 -11.54 3.31
CA ASN A 199 2.83 -12.66 4.00
C ASN A 199 1.31 -12.48 4.10
N PHE A 200 0.84 -11.29 4.49
CA PHE A 200 -0.59 -11.01 4.57
C PHE A 200 -1.30 -11.11 3.22
N PHE A 201 -0.68 -10.59 2.16
CA PHE A 201 -1.25 -10.68 0.82
C PHE A 201 -1.29 -12.11 0.31
N LEU A 202 -0.19 -12.87 0.42
CA LEU A 202 -0.15 -14.28 -0.02
C LEU A 202 -1.23 -15.14 0.65
N ASP A 203 -1.49 -14.92 1.93
CA ASP A 203 -2.54 -15.64 2.67
C ASP A 203 -3.97 -15.32 2.19
N THR A 204 -4.17 -14.18 1.52
CA THR A 204 -5.49 -13.63 1.18
C THR A 204 -5.82 -13.67 -0.30
N ILE A 205 -4.89 -14.05 -1.18
CA ILE A 205 -5.13 -14.13 -2.64
C ILE A 205 -6.32 -15.02 -2.97
N SER A 206 -6.39 -16.21 -2.36
CA SER A 206 -7.41 -17.21 -2.69
C SER A 206 -8.83 -16.82 -2.30
N THR A 207 -8.98 -15.82 -1.44
CA THR A 207 -10.26 -15.41 -0.86
C THR A 207 -10.35 -13.90 -0.74
N PHE A 208 -9.88 -13.23 -1.79
CA PHE A 208 -9.97 -11.79 -1.90
C PHE A 208 -11.42 -11.35 -2.13
N THR A 209 -11.95 -10.57 -1.20
CA THR A 209 -13.32 -9.99 -1.24
C THR A 209 -13.32 -8.48 -1.06
N SER A 210 -12.14 -7.84 -1.07
CA SER A 210 -11.97 -6.41 -0.72
C SER A 210 -11.93 -5.48 -1.94
N TYR A 211 -12.96 -5.54 -2.78
CA TYR A 211 -13.11 -4.66 -3.96
C TYR A 211 -13.26 -3.18 -3.61
N GLU A 212 -13.55 -2.88 -2.34
CA GLU A 212 -13.55 -1.53 -1.78
C GLU A 212 -12.18 -0.84 -1.82
N LEU A 213 -11.10 -1.61 -1.71
CA LEU A 213 -9.73 -1.09 -1.63
C LEU A 213 -9.08 -0.96 -3.01
N MET A 214 -9.16 -2.04 -3.79
CA MET A 214 -8.50 -2.16 -5.08
C MET A 214 -9.12 -3.29 -5.90
N ASP A 215 -8.99 -3.18 -7.22
CA ASP A 215 -9.33 -4.28 -8.13
C ASP A 215 -8.42 -5.49 -7.90
N TYR A 216 -8.94 -6.69 -8.14
CA TYR A 216 -8.24 -7.96 -7.97
C TYR A 216 -6.95 -8.02 -8.81
N ASN A 217 -6.96 -7.47 -10.03
CA ASN A 217 -5.75 -7.39 -10.86
C ASN A 217 -4.64 -6.55 -10.22
N THR A 218 -5.03 -5.44 -9.59
CA THR A 218 -4.12 -4.52 -8.88
C THR A 218 -3.62 -5.17 -7.59
N PHE A 219 -4.49 -5.89 -6.89
CA PHE A 219 -4.13 -6.67 -5.71
C PHE A 219 -3.07 -7.73 -6.01
N VAL A 220 -3.26 -8.54 -7.05
CA VAL A 220 -2.28 -9.56 -7.46
C VAL A 220 -0.96 -8.90 -7.85
N ARG A 221 -0.99 -7.77 -8.55
CA ARG A 221 0.20 -7.00 -8.92
C ARG A 221 1.01 -6.56 -7.70
N TYR A 222 0.37 -5.95 -6.70
CA TYR A 222 1.05 -5.59 -5.46
C TYR A 222 1.60 -6.80 -4.73
N THR A 223 0.84 -7.90 -4.70
CA THR A 223 1.28 -9.13 -4.06
C THR A 223 2.55 -9.67 -4.69
N VAL A 224 2.64 -9.69 -6.03
CA VAL A 224 3.86 -10.08 -6.75
C VAL A 224 5.02 -9.14 -6.41
N TYR A 225 4.82 -7.82 -6.48
CA TYR A 225 5.88 -6.85 -6.23
C TYR A 225 6.45 -6.95 -4.80
N MET A 226 5.59 -7.07 -3.79
CA MET A 226 6.02 -7.20 -2.40
C MET A 226 6.72 -8.53 -2.15
N SER A 227 6.20 -9.60 -2.75
CA SER A 227 6.77 -10.94 -2.57
C SER A 227 8.12 -11.10 -3.25
N MET A 228 8.38 -10.40 -4.37
CA MET A 228 9.70 -10.40 -5.02
C MET A 228 10.81 -9.81 -4.16
N ILE A 229 10.51 -8.83 -3.31
CA ILE A 229 11.49 -8.26 -2.37
C ILE A 229 11.66 -9.14 -1.14
N SER A 230 10.56 -9.66 -0.61
CA SER A 230 10.52 -10.21 0.73
C SER A 230 10.86 -11.69 0.81
N LEU A 231 10.48 -12.48 -0.21
CA LEU A 231 10.59 -13.92 -0.17
C LEU A 231 11.91 -14.41 -0.79
N PRO A 232 12.53 -15.45 -0.20
CA PRO A 232 13.64 -16.14 -0.84
C PRO A 232 13.17 -16.88 -2.08
N ARG A 233 14.11 -17.15 -3.01
CA ARG A 233 13.83 -17.75 -4.33
C ARG A 233 13.05 -19.07 -4.27
N ASN A 234 13.29 -19.90 -3.26
CA ASN A 234 12.60 -21.18 -3.09
C ASN A 234 11.11 -20.98 -2.78
N GLU A 235 10.81 -20.10 -1.82
CA GLU A 235 9.42 -19.79 -1.46
C GLU A 235 8.69 -19.06 -2.59
N LEU A 236 9.39 -18.18 -3.31
CA LEU A 236 8.84 -17.48 -4.47
C LEU A 236 8.39 -18.46 -5.56
N ARG A 237 9.16 -19.53 -5.80
CA ARG A 237 8.79 -20.58 -6.75
C ARG A 237 7.49 -21.28 -6.35
N ASP A 238 7.40 -21.70 -5.09
CA ASP A 238 6.30 -22.53 -4.64
C ASP A 238 5.01 -21.72 -4.42
N LYS A 239 5.12 -20.52 -3.86
CA LYS A 239 3.96 -19.67 -3.53
C LYS A 239 3.46 -18.85 -4.72
N ILE A 240 4.36 -18.31 -5.56
CA ILE A 240 3.96 -17.40 -6.65
C ILE A 240 3.95 -18.12 -8.00
N ILE A 241 5.08 -18.69 -8.41
CA ILE A 241 5.23 -19.22 -9.78
C ILE A 241 4.35 -20.45 -10.01
N LYS A 242 4.17 -21.29 -8.99
CA LYS A 242 3.29 -22.46 -9.05
C LYS A 242 1.85 -22.16 -8.60
N GLY A 243 1.57 -20.96 -8.10
CA GLY A 243 0.23 -20.59 -7.64
C GLY A 243 -0.72 -20.41 -8.82
N SER A 244 -1.78 -21.20 -8.89
CA SER A 244 -2.74 -21.18 -10.00
C SER A 244 -3.46 -19.84 -10.14
N GLU A 245 -3.93 -19.28 -9.03
CA GLU A 245 -4.68 -18.02 -8.98
C GLU A 245 -3.85 -16.83 -9.50
N ILE A 246 -2.56 -16.81 -9.13
CA ILE A 246 -1.62 -15.79 -9.55
C ILE A 246 -1.34 -15.95 -11.04
N LEU A 247 -1.06 -17.18 -11.52
CA LEU A 247 -0.79 -17.44 -12.92
C LEU A 247 -1.94 -17.00 -13.84
N GLU A 248 -3.18 -17.29 -13.48
CA GLU A 248 -4.38 -16.89 -14.24
C GLU A 248 -4.43 -15.37 -14.44
N VAL A 249 -4.21 -14.59 -13.39
CA VAL A 249 -4.20 -13.12 -13.46
C VAL A 249 -2.96 -12.58 -14.18
N LEU A 250 -1.81 -13.25 -14.04
CA LEU A 250 -0.57 -12.90 -14.75
C LEU A 250 -0.70 -13.10 -16.27
N HIS A 251 -1.59 -13.97 -16.74
CA HIS A 251 -1.85 -14.10 -18.17
C HIS A 251 -2.51 -12.85 -18.76
N ASN A 252 -3.32 -12.13 -17.97
CA ASN A 252 -3.93 -10.87 -18.38
C ASN A 252 -2.95 -9.70 -18.34
N ASN A 253 -1.99 -9.73 -17.40
CA ASN A 253 -0.98 -8.68 -17.20
C ASN A 253 0.42 -9.15 -17.66
N ALA A 254 0.70 -9.03 -18.95
CA ALA A 254 1.98 -9.45 -19.55
C ALA A 254 3.20 -8.80 -18.87
N ASP A 255 3.14 -7.50 -18.53
CA ASP A 255 4.26 -6.77 -17.92
C ASP A 255 4.71 -7.37 -16.58
N CYS A 256 3.74 -7.74 -15.73
CA CYS A 256 4.01 -8.32 -14.42
C CYS A 256 4.60 -9.73 -14.54
N LYS A 257 4.12 -10.48 -15.53
CA LYS A 257 4.60 -11.81 -15.85
C LYS A 257 6.04 -11.78 -16.33
N GLU A 258 6.35 -10.93 -17.30
CA GLU A 258 7.71 -10.78 -17.83
C GLU A 258 8.68 -10.29 -16.74
N TYR A 259 8.26 -9.37 -15.88
CA TYR A 259 9.06 -8.93 -14.73
C TYR A 259 9.37 -10.06 -13.74
N LEU A 260 8.39 -10.88 -13.37
CA LEU A 260 8.59 -12.00 -12.45
C LEU A 260 9.48 -13.11 -13.06
N PHE A 261 9.17 -13.53 -14.29
CA PHE A 261 9.88 -14.62 -14.95
C PHE A 261 11.30 -14.23 -15.39
N SER A 262 11.55 -12.97 -15.76
CA SER A 262 12.90 -12.51 -16.11
C SER A 262 13.87 -12.65 -14.93
N LEU A 263 13.47 -12.27 -13.72
CA LEU A 263 14.27 -12.45 -12.51
C LEU A 263 14.49 -13.95 -12.18
N TYR A 264 13.41 -14.74 -12.24
CA TYR A 264 13.48 -16.15 -11.88
C TYR A 264 14.31 -16.99 -12.87
N ASN A 265 14.15 -16.73 -14.18
CA ASN A 265 14.87 -17.41 -15.26
C ASN A 265 16.30 -16.83 -15.48
N CYS A 266 16.71 -15.83 -14.69
CA CYS A 266 18.03 -15.18 -14.76
C CYS A 266 18.29 -14.41 -16.09
N HIS A 267 17.25 -13.88 -16.72
CA HIS A 267 17.38 -12.98 -17.89
C HIS A 267 17.48 -11.53 -17.42
N TYR A 268 18.67 -11.13 -17.00
CA TYR A 268 18.87 -9.86 -16.29
C TYR A 268 18.72 -8.61 -17.17
N ALA A 269 19.06 -8.69 -18.46
CA ALA A 269 18.89 -7.58 -19.41
C ALA A 269 17.42 -7.16 -19.55
N ASP A 270 16.50 -8.12 -19.68
CA ASP A 270 15.07 -7.83 -19.80
C ASP A 270 14.48 -7.45 -18.44
N PHE A 271 15.00 -8.02 -17.35
CA PHE A 271 14.63 -7.61 -15.99
C PHE A 271 14.88 -6.11 -15.75
N PHE A 272 16.00 -5.53 -16.22
CA PHE A 272 16.27 -4.10 -16.06
C PHE A 272 15.33 -3.20 -16.87
N LYS A 273 14.95 -3.62 -18.08
CA LYS A 273 13.94 -2.91 -18.88
C LYS A 273 12.58 -2.92 -18.18
N ASN A 274 12.18 -4.08 -17.68
CA ASN A 274 10.92 -4.25 -16.96
C ASN A 274 10.92 -3.50 -15.62
N LEU A 275 12.05 -3.48 -14.91
CA LEU A 275 12.23 -2.73 -13.68
C LEU A 275 12.04 -1.22 -13.90
N ALA A 276 12.54 -0.68 -15.01
CA ALA A 276 12.33 0.73 -15.37
C ALA A 276 10.85 1.04 -15.63
N HIS A 277 10.12 0.12 -16.28
CA HIS A 277 8.68 0.27 -16.46
C HIS A 277 7.93 0.24 -15.12
N VAL A 278 8.26 -0.72 -14.25
CA VAL A 278 7.67 -0.85 -12.91
C VAL A 278 7.98 0.38 -12.05
N GLU A 279 9.19 0.93 -12.11
CA GLU A 279 9.56 2.17 -11.43
C GLU A 279 8.64 3.34 -11.85
N GLY A 280 8.32 3.46 -13.14
CA GLY A 280 7.38 4.45 -13.64
C GLY A 280 5.95 4.28 -13.09
N LEU A 281 5.50 3.03 -12.91
CA LEU A 281 4.20 2.73 -12.31
C LEU A 281 4.20 3.04 -10.80
N LEU A 282 5.20 2.58 -10.06
CA LEU A 282 5.30 2.82 -8.62
C LEU A 282 5.44 4.30 -8.27
N ARG A 283 6.00 5.11 -9.17
CA ARG A 283 6.06 6.56 -9.02
C ARG A 283 4.69 7.25 -9.16
N ARG A 284 3.75 6.62 -9.85
CA ARG A 284 2.37 7.11 -10.03
C ARG A 284 1.45 6.66 -8.89
N ASP A 285 1.82 5.62 -8.15
CA ASP A 285 1.01 5.08 -7.07
C ASP A 285 1.14 5.88 -5.77
N TYR A 286 -0.02 6.30 -5.24
CA TYR A 286 -0.13 7.08 -4.01
C TYR A 286 0.56 6.43 -2.80
N LEU A 287 0.33 5.13 -2.60
CA LEU A 287 0.81 4.42 -1.41
C LEU A 287 2.33 4.15 -1.44
N ILE A 288 2.91 3.93 -2.62
CA ILE A 288 4.31 3.49 -2.77
C ILE A 288 5.23 4.65 -3.15
N PHE A 289 4.70 5.79 -3.59
CA PHE A 289 5.52 6.94 -4.02
C PHE A 289 6.62 7.37 -3.03
N PRO A 290 6.43 7.43 -1.71
CA PRO A 290 7.53 7.78 -0.80
C PRO A 290 8.70 6.77 -0.85
N HIS A 291 8.42 5.53 -1.24
CA HIS A 291 9.33 4.38 -1.13
C HIS A 291 9.76 3.78 -2.48
N TYR A 292 9.36 4.32 -3.64
CA TYR A 292 9.71 3.72 -4.95
C TYR A 292 11.23 3.58 -5.14
N ARG A 293 12.02 4.59 -4.70
CA ARG A 293 13.49 4.54 -4.80
C ARG A 293 14.09 3.40 -3.98
N TYR A 294 13.49 3.12 -2.83
CA TYR A 294 13.91 2.02 -1.98
C TYR A 294 13.61 0.69 -2.69
N TYR A 295 12.40 0.54 -3.26
CA TYR A 295 12.00 -0.66 -4.00
C TYR A 295 13.01 -0.99 -5.12
N VAL A 296 13.28 -0.02 -6.00
CA VAL A 296 14.20 -0.19 -7.14
C VAL A 296 15.61 -0.55 -6.67
N ARG A 297 16.10 0.11 -5.63
CA ARG A 297 17.43 -0.15 -5.07
C ARG A 297 17.55 -1.57 -4.52
N GLU A 298 16.55 -2.03 -3.76
CA GLU A 298 16.57 -3.39 -3.21
C GLU A 298 16.45 -4.45 -4.31
N MET A 299 15.64 -4.21 -5.33
CA MET A 299 15.53 -5.12 -6.49
C MET A 299 16.84 -5.24 -7.27
N ARG A 300 17.59 -4.14 -7.45
CA ARG A 300 18.93 -4.17 -8.06
C ARG A 300 19.91 -4.99 -7.22
N ILE A 301 19.92 -4.78 -5.89
CA ILE A 301 20.77 -5.56 -4.98
C ILE A 301 20.43 -7.05 -5.09
N LEU A 302 19.14 -7.41 -5.07
CA LEU A 302 18.69 -8.80 -5.20
C LEU A 302 19.19 -9.44 -6.51
N ALA A 303 19.00 -8.77 -7.65
CA ALA A 303 19.48 -9.27 -8.94
C ALA A 303 21.00 -9.46 -8.96
N TYR A 304 21.76 -8.52 -8.39
CA TYR A 304 23.21 -8.67 -8.26
C TYR A 304 23.61 -9.80 -7.31
N THR A 305 22.97 -9.92 -6.15
CA THR A 305 23.25 -11.03 -5.23
C THR A 305 22.99 -12.38 -5.88
N GLN A 306 21.91 -12.51 -6.66
CA GLN A 306 21.56 -13.76 -7.33
C GLN A 306 22.61 -14.20 -8.35
N LEU A 307 23.17 -13.27 -9.13
CA LEU A 307 24.27 -13.60 -10.06
C LEU A 307 25.58 -13.89 -9.31
N LEU A 308 25.89 -13.12 -8.26
CA LEU A 308 27.13 -13.28 -7.51
C LEU A 308 27.13 -14.57 -6.66
N GLU A 309 25.98 -15.09 -6.24
CA GLU A 309 25.89 -16.28 -5.41
C GLU A 309 26.35 -17.56 -6.14
N SER A 310 26.08 -17.64 -7.46
CA SER A 310 26.43 -18.79 -8.30
C SER A 310 27.91 -18.88 -8.66
N TYR A 311 28.66 -17.77 -8.61
CA TYR A 311 30.05 -17.71 -9.07
C TYR A 311 30.99 -17.23 -7.95
N ARG A 312 32.17 -17.87 -7.84
CA ARG A 312 33.24 -17.40 -6.94
C ARG A 312 33.96 -16.17 -7.48
N SER A 313 34.16 -16.13 -8.78
CA SER A 313 34.83 -15.04 -9.50
C SER A 313 34.18 -14.90 -10.88
N LEU A 314 33.97 -13.65 -11.31
CA LEU A 314 33.34 -13.31 -12.59
C LEU A 314 34.01 -12.07 -13.16
N THR A 315 34.08 -11.95 -14.49
CA THR A 315 34.61 -10.75 -15.14
C THR A 315 33.56 -9.65 -15.18
N LEU A 316 33.99 -8.39 -15.04
CA LEU A 316 33.10 -7.22 -15.14
C LEU A 316 32.43 -7.15 -16.52
N GLN A 317 33.11 -7.58 -17.57
CA GLN A 317 32.57 -7.60 -18.92
C GLN A 317 31.40 -8.59 -19.07
N TYR A 318 31.54 -9.82 -18.53
CA TYR A 318 30.44 -10.79 -18.54
C TYR A 318 29.23 -10.27 -17.76
N MET A 319 29.46 -9.62 -16.62
CA MET A 319 28.39 -9.03 -15.82
C MET A 319 27.70 -7.90 -16.59
N ALA A 320 28.46 -7.01 -17.24
CA ALA A 320 27.92 -5.93 -18.07
C ALA A 320 27.04 -6.47 -19.21
N GLU A 321 27.50 -7.51 -19.92
CA GLU A 321 26.76 -8.17 -21.00
C GLU A 321 25.48 -8.86 -20.49
N ALA A 322 25.54 -9.56 -19.36
CA ALA A 322 24.39 -10.26 -18.77
C ALA A 322 23.27 -9.30 -18.36
N PHE A 323 23.62 -8.14 -17.80
CA PHE A 323 22.68 -7.09 -17.40
C PHE A 323 22.33 -6.11 -18.54
N GLY A 324 23.01 -6.18 -19.69
CA GLY A 324 22.80 -5.29 -20.82
C GLY A 324 23.18 -3.84 -20.56
N VAL A 325 24.18 -3.59 -19.70
CA VAL A 325 24.63 -2.25 -19.28
C VAL A 325 26.13 -2.07 -19.53
N THR A 326 26.64 -0.84 -19.39
CA THR A 326 28.07 -0.57 -19.55
C THR A 326 28.87 -0.99 -18.32
N ILE A 327 30.16 -1.29 -18.53
CA ILE A 327 31.09 -1.67 -17.44
C ILE A 327 31.19 -0.56 -16.39
N GLU A 328 31.22 0.70 -16.83
CA GLU A 328 31.28 1.87 -15.94
C GLU A 328 30.05 1.98 -15.04
N TYR A 329 28.87 1.66 -15.58
CA TYR A 329 27.62 1.67 -14.82
C TYR A 329 27.65 0.62 -13.70
N VAL A 330 28.05 -0.61 -14.04
CA VAL A 330 28.16 -1.71 -13.06
C VAL A 330 29.16 -1.38 -11.97
N ASP A 331 30.31 -0.81 -12.31
CA ASP A 331 31.35 -0.43 -11.33
C ASP A 331 30.84 0.65 -10.35
N GLN A 332 30.12 1.66 -10.84
CA GLN A 332 29.51 2.69 -9.99
C GLN A 332 28.42 2.13 -9.06
N GLU A 333 27.57 1.22 -9.54
CA GLU A 333 26.54 0.62 -8.69
C GLU A 333 27.12 -0.34 -7.65
N LEU A 334 28.03 -1.23 -8.07
CA LEU A 334 28.68 -2.18 -7.18
C LEU A 334 29.46 -1.46 -6.08
N SER A 335 30.26 -0.44 -6.42
CA SER A 335 31.02 0.32 -5.42
C SER A 335 30.12 0.94 -4.35
N ARG A 336 28.96 1.48 -4.74
CA ARG A 336 27.97 2.03 -3.79
C ARG A 336 27.40 0.97 -2.87
N TYR A 337 27.04 -0.20 -3.39
CA TYR A 337 26.44 -1.28 -2.60
C TYR A 337 27.45 -2.02 -1.72
N ILE A 338 28.69 -2.17 -2.17
CA ILE A 338 29.80 -2.71 -1.39
C ILE A 338 30.14 -1.76 -0.24
N ALA A 339 30.24 -0.45 -0.51
CA ALA A 339 30.46 0.57 0.52
C ALA A 339 29.34 0.60 1.58
N ALA A 340 28.09 0.37 1.15
CA ALA A 340 26.94 0.23 2.05
C ALA A 340 26.91 -1.13 2.80
N GLY A 341 27.81 -2.06 2.47
CA GLY A 341 27.85 -3.40 3.06
C GLY A 341 26.66 -4.30 2.70
N ARG A 342 25.97 -4.01 1.59
CA ARG A 342 24.80 -4.77 1.11
C ARG A 342 25.20 -5.89 0.14
N LEU A 343 26.32 -5.73 -0.56
CA LEU A 343 26.93 -6.75 -1.40
C LEU A 343 28.26 -7.19 -0.81
N HIS A 344 28.45 -8.51 -0.70
CA HIS A 344 29.67 -9.12 -0.18
C HIS A 344 30.58 -9.56 -1.33
N CYS A 345 31.05 -8.60 -2.12
CA CYS A 345 32.03 -8.82 -3.17
C CYS A 345 33.12 -7.75 -3.15
N LYS A 346 34.24 -8.06 -3.79
CA LYS A 346 35.36 -7.15 -4.03
C LYS A 346 35.53 -7.00 -5.52
N VAL A 347 35.72 -5.77 -5.98
CA VAL A 347 35.94 -5.46 -7.39
C VAL A 347 37.41 -5.13 -7.57
N ASP A 348 38.10 -5.89 -8.42
CA ASP A 348 39.41 -5.53 -8.94
C ASP A 348 39.25 -4.90 -10.33
N ARG A 349 39.39 -3.58 -10.38
CA ARG A 349 39.24 -2.81 -11.62
C ARG A 349 40.41 -3.00 -12.60
N VAL A 350 41.61 -3.31 -12.11
CA VAL A 350 42.79 -3.51 -12.97
C VAL A 350 42.72 -4.90 -13.61
N GLY A 351 42.37 -5.91 -12.82
CA GLY A 351 42.14 -7.27 -13.31
C GLY A 351 40.83 -7.43 -14.07
N GLY A 352 39.87 -6.51 -13.89
CA GLY A 352 38.54 -6.60 -14.51
C GLY A 352 37.69 -7.73 -13.91
N VAL A 353 37.96 -8.13 -12.67
CA VAL A 353 37.35 -9.29 -12.00
C VAL A 353 36.60 -8.85 -10.74
N VAL A 354 35.44 -9.44 -10.52
CA VAL A 354 34.67 -9.36 -9.28
C VAL A 354 34.83 -10.68 -8.54
N GLU A 355 35.41 -10.62 -7.35
CA GLU A 355 35.55 -11.76 -6.44
C GLU A 355 34.47 -11.72 -5.37
N THR A 356 33.75 -12.83 -5.20
CA THR A 356 32.71 -12.91 -4.17
C THR A 356 33.31 -13.40 -2.87
N ASN A 357 33.02 -12.69 -1.78
CA ASN A 357 33.41 -13.09 -0.45
C ASN A 357 32.17 -13.65 0.24
N ARG A 358 32.22 -14.90 0.68
CA ARG A 358 31.12 -15.52 1.44
C ARG A 358 31.40 -15.32 2.92
N PRO A 359 30.82 -14.30 3.58
CA PRO A 359 31.01 -14.16 5.02
C PRO A 359 30.38 -15.35 5.74
N ASP A 360 31.10 -15.91 6.71
CA ASP A 360 30.55 -16.95 7.58
C ASP A 360 29.28 -16.44 8.29
N SER A 361 28.26 -17.30 8.39
CA SER A 361 26.98 -16.99 9.05
C SER A 361 27.18 -16.41 10.46
N LYS A 362 28.16 -16.92 11.22
CA LYS A 362 28.51 -16.43 12.55
C LYS A 362 29.02 -14.98 12.55
N ASN A 363 29.82 -14.59 11.54
CA ASN A 363 30.35 -13.24 11.45
C ASN A 363 29.23 -12.23 11.13
N TRP A 364 28.31 -12.62 10.24
CA TRP A 364 27.12 -11.82 9.96
C TRP A 364 26.22 -11.65 11.20
N GLN A 365 25.92 -12.75 11.91
CA GLN A 365 25.13 -12.71 13.15
C GLN A 365 25.80 -11.86 14.23
N TYR A 366 27.12 -11.98 14.39
CA TYR A 366 27.89 -11.18 15.34
C TYR A 366 27.79 -9.68 15.01
N GLN A 367 28.02 -9.28 13.76
CA GLN A 367 27.89 -7.89 13.35
C GLN A 367 26.46 -7.35 13.52
N ALA A 368 25.45 -8.17 13.21
CA ALA A 368 24.05 -7.81 13.41
C ALA A 368 23.72 -7.58 14.89
N MET A 369 24.18 -8.48 15.77
CA MET A 369 24.00 -8.38 17.22
C MET A 369 24.64 -7.11 17.78
N VAL A 370 25.87 -6.78 17.37
CA VAL A 370 26.55 -5.54 17.81
C VAL A 370 25.75 -4.31 17.38
N LYS A 371 25.31 -4.23 16.13
CA LYS A 371 24.50 -3.09 15.63
C LYS A 371 23.17 -2.93 16.37
N GLN A 372 22.45 -4.03 16.61
CA GLN A 372 21.19 -3.98 17.35
C GLN A 372 21.42 -3.65 18.84
N GLY A 373 22.49 -4.18 19.42
CA GLY A 373 22.93 -3.88 20.78
C GLY A 373 23.23 -2.39 20.97
N ASP A 374 23.99 -1.78 20.06
CA ASP A 374 24.29 -0.35 20.12
C ASP A 374 23.04 0.52 20.03
N LEU A 375 22.08 0.17 19.16
CA LEU A 375 20.81 0.88 19.05
C LEU A 375 20.01 0.82 20.36
N LEU A 376 19.96 -0.37 20.97
CA LEU A 376 19.27 -0.58 22.25
C LEU A 376 19.94 0.21 23.38
N LEU A 377 21.27 0.11 23.51
CA LEU A 377 22.04 0.82 24.54
C LEU A 377 21.84 2.33 24.43
N ASN A 378 21.87 2.89 23.22
CA ASN A 378 21.60 4.30 22.98
C ASN A 378 20.19 4.72 23.42
N ARG A 379 19.18 3.87 23.19
CA ARG A 379 17.80 4.13 23.60
C ARG A 379 17.64 4.06 25.13
N VAL A 380 18.23 3.05 25.76
CA VAL A 380 18.24 2.88 27.23
C VAL A 380 18.95 4.05 27.89
N GLN A 381 20.09 4.50 27.35
CA GLN A 381 20.83 5.65 27.89
C GLN A 381 20.03 6.96 27.79
N LYS A 382 19.26 7.16 26.72
CA LYS A 382 18.35 8.32 26.61
C LYS A 382 17.22 8.24 27.63
N LEU A 383 16.61 7.06 27.80
CA LEU A 383 15.54 6.84 28.79
C LEU A 383 16.05 7.06 30.22
N SER A 384 17.22 6.53 30.57
CA SER A 384 17.76 6.70 31.93
C SER A 384 18.05 8.15 32.27
N ARG A 385 18.48 8.97 31.31
CA ARG A 385 18.65 10.43 31.51
C ARG A 385 17.32 11.14 31.75
N VAL A 386 16.23 10.70 31.12
CA VAL A 386 14.89 11.31 31.31
C VAL A 386 14.27 10.88 32.64
N ILE A 387 14.51 9.64 33.10
CA ILE A 387 13.96 9.10 34.35
C ILE A 387 14.71 9.63 35.59
N ASN A 388 16.00 9.94 35.46
CA ASN A 388 16.83 10.42 36.56
C ASN A 388 16.74 11.95 36.78
N ILE A 389 16.04 12.69 35.92
CA ILE A 389 15.63 14.09 36.12
C ILE A 389 14.24 14.08 36.75
#